data_AF-A0A3Q9HSC3-F1
#
_entry.id   AF-A0A3Q9HSC3-F1
#
_cell.length_a   1.000
_cell.length_b   1.000
_cell.length_c   1.000
_cell.angle_alpha   90.00
_cell.angle_beta   90.00
_cell.angle_gamma   90.00
#
_symmetry.space_group_name_H-M   'P 1'
#
loop_
_entity.id
_entity.type
_entity.pdbx_description
1 polymer ?
#
loop_
_entity_poly.entity_id
_entity_poly.type
_entity_poly.pdbx_seq_one_letter_code
_entity_poly.pdbx_strand_id
1 'polypeptide(L)'
;MVVGLAVTRDGIPIKSWVWPGNNSDMSVIQEVKDDLIGWKLGRVISVMDCGFASGENKRYLQRAGGHYIMGEKLRSSKKEVKEALARSGRYQKIKDNLEIKEIIVGDGEARKRYVLAYNPLEAKRQKEQREQIIKEIESQLKSLRQLSGKAHTKAMCNLRSHPTYGKYIRQLKGGRLKLNRMKVREEEKYDGKYLITTSDDTLSAEDVALGYKQLVEIEDSFRKLKNDLEIRPVYHRLEERIRAHVLLSWLALLLVRVAENATKMTWRNLRYELDKIKIGKFIFNSGEVYQCTELTKEQLKILEMMGIKKPSGYPKIEPKS
;
A
#
# COMPACT_ATOMS: atom_id res chain seq x y z
N MET A 1 -11.47 -7.48 9.47
CA MET A 1 -11.90 -6.06 9.55
C MET A 1 -11.46 -5.39 8.27
N VAL A 2 -12.34 -4.60 7.65
CA VAL A 2 -12.02 -3.77 6.49
C VAL A 2 -12.02 -2.32 6.95
N VAL A 3 -11.03 -1.53 6.51
CA VAL A 3 -10.95 -0.09 6.82
C VAL A 3 -10.93 0.64 5.49
N GLY A 4 -11.81 1.63 5.35
CA GLY A 4 -11.88 2.51 4.18
C GLY A 4 -11.44 3.91 4.55
N LEU A 5 -10.82 4.61 3.61
CA LEU A 5 -10.26 5.94 3.83
C LEU A 5 -10.54 6.84 2.63
N ALA A 6 -11.04 8.03 2.91
CA ALA A 6 -11.10 9.11 1.93
C ALA A 6 -9.89 10.01 2.15
N VAL A 7 -9.17 10.28 1.07
CA VAL A 7 -7.95 11.09 1.07
C VAL A 7 -8.03 12.15 -0.02
N THR A 8 -7.38 13.29 0.21
CA THR A 8 -7.17 14.32 -0.83
C THR A 8 -6.10 13.87 -1.83
N ARG A 9 -5.95 14.63 -2.93
CA ARG A 9 -4.85 14.47 -3.90
C ARG A 9 -3.45 14.61 -3.28
N ASP A 10 -3.31 15.28 -2.15
CA ASP A 10 -2.04 15.40 -1.43
C ASP A 10 -1.89 14.34 -0.33
N GLY A 11 -2.77 13.33 -0.30
CA GLY A 11 -2.71 12.24 0.66
C GLY A 11 -3.21 12.59 2.06
N ILE A 12 -3.78 13.79 2.26
CA ILE A 12 -4.41 14.20 3.54
C ILE A 12 -5.67 13.37 3.75
N PRO A 13 -5.78 12.59 4.84
CA PRO A 13 -6.97 11.81 5.13
C PRO A 13 -8.11 12.71 5.64
N ILE A 14 -9.31 12.53 5.12
CA ILE A 14 -10.49 13.38 5.39
C ILE A 14 -11.59 12.60 6.12
N LYS A 15 -11.74 11.31 5.82
CA LYS A 15 -12.71 10.43 6.50
C LYS A 15 -12.19 9.00 6.57
N SER A 16 -12.63 8.26 7.57
CA SER A 16 -12.40 6.81 7.66
C SER A 16 -13.70 6.08 7.96
N TRP A 17 -13.74 4.82 7.53
CA TRP A 17 -14.84 3.88 7.76
C TRP A 17 -14.28 2.55 8.26
N VAL A 18 -15.07 1.85 9.06
CA VAL A 18 -14.68 0.58 9.69
C VAL A 18 -15.79 -0.43 9.53
N TRP A 19 -15.46 -1.58 8.94
CA TRP A 19 -16.39 -2.67 8.74
C TRP A 19 -15.91 -3.99 9.35
N PRO A 20 -16.83 -4.87 9.78
CA PRO A 20 -16.54 -6.26 10.10
C PRO A 20 -15.81 -6.97 8.95
N GLY A 21 -14.97 -7.95 9.29
CA GLY A 21 -14.14 -8.66 8.29
C GLY A 21 -14.89 -9.55 7.30
N ASN A 22 -16.21 -9.69 7.44
CA ASN A 22 -17.06 -10.52 6.60
C ASN A 22 -18.00 -9.69 5.70
N ASN A 23 -17.84 -8.37 5.66
CA ASN A 23 -18.66 -7.55 4.78
C ASN A 23 -18.31 -7.78 3.32
N SER A 24 -19.35 -7.84 2.47
CA SER A 24 -19.16 -7.93 1.03
C SER A 24 -18.58 -6.63 0.48
N ASP A 25 -17.62 -6.73 -0.44
CA ASP A 25 -16.97 -5.57 -1.07
C ASP A 25 -17.98 -4.60 -1.70
N MET A 26 -19.12 -5.10 -2.21
CA MET A 26 -20.20 -4.28 -2.77
C MET A 26 -20.82 -3.35 -1.72
N SER A 27 -21.19 -3.87 -0.55
CA SER A 27 -21.86 -3.09 0.52
C SER A 27 -21.00 -1.91 1.00
N VAL A 28 -19.68 -2.11 1.06
CA VAL A 28 -18.71 -1.09 1.43
C VAL A 28 -18.69 0.09 0.45
N ILE A 29 -18.72 -0.19 -0.86
CA ILE A 29 -18.71 0.87 -1.87
C ILE A 29 -19.99 1.71 -1.82
N GLN A 30 -21.14 1.07 -1.59
CA GLN A 30 -22.42 1.75 -1.51
C GLN A 30 -22.42 2.75 -0.35
N GLU A 31 -22.09 2.27 0.85
CA GLU A 31 -22.03 3.08 2.07
C GLU A 31 -21.07 4.27 1.92
N VAL A 32 -19.87 4.04 1.39
CA VAL A 32 -18.90 5.13 1.15
C VAL A 32 -19.45 6.16 0.17
N LYS A 33 -20.08 5.72 -0.92
CA LYS A 33 -20.63 6.63 -1.92
C LYS A 33 -21.77 7.46 -1.34
N ASP A 34 -22.69 6.83 -0.64
CA ASP A 34 -23.86 7.49 -0.05
C ASP A 34 -23.44 8.51 1.03
N ASP A 35 -22.46 8.16 1.86
CA ASP A 35 -21.88 9.05 2.85
C ASP A 35 -21.23 10.30 2.24
N LEU A 36 -20.64 10.18 1.05
CA LEU A 36 -19.98 11.28 0.36
C LEU A 36 -20.96 12.16 -0.44
N ILE A 37 -22.17 11.70 -0.74
CA ILE A 37 -23.18 12.51 -1.44
C ILE A 37 -23.51 13.78 -0.63
N GLY A 38 -23.60 13.66 0.71
CA GLY A 38 -23.90 14.80 1.59
C GLY A 38 -22.86 15.92 1.54
N TRP A 39 -21.65 15.65 1.03
CA TRP A 39 -20.54 16.61 0.99
C TRP A 39 -20.61 17.54 -0.21
N LYS A 40 -21.58 17.34 -1.13
CA LYS A 40 -21.78 18.17 -2.34
C LYS A 40 -20.48 18.34 -3.15
N LEU A 41 -19.69 17.27 -3.23
CA LEU A 41 -18.44 17.25 -3.97
C LEU A 41 -18.73 17.34 -5.47
N GLY A 42 -18.09 18.27 -6.17
CA GLY A 42 -18.35 18.51 -7.60
C GLY A 42 -17.97 17.33 -8.50
N ARG A 43 -16.73 16.85 -8.38
CA ARG A 43 -16.22 15.70 -9.14
C ARG A 43 -15.46 14.75 -8.23
N VAL A 44 -15.87 13.48 -8.21
CA VAL A 44 -15.27 12.44 -7.36
C VAL A 44 -14.75 11.30 -8.24
N ILE A 45 -13.47 10.99 -8.08
CA ILE A 45 -12.83 9.82 -8.69
C ILE A 45 -12.47 8.85 -7.56
N SER A 46 -13.10 7.70 -7.54
CA SER A 46 -12.85 6.67 -6.54
C SER A 46 -11.64 5.81 -6.93
N VAL A 47 -10.59 5.83 -6.10
CA VAL A 47 -9.40 5.01 -6.30
C VAL A 47 -9.49 3.77 -5.42
N MET A 48 -9.42 2.56 -5.99
CA MET A 48 -9.59 1.31 -5.22
C MET A 48 -8.64 0.19 -5.64
N ASP A 49 -8.26 -0.66 -4.68
CA ASP A 49 -7.43 -1.84 -4.92
C ASP A 49 -8.15 -2.91 -5.76
N CYS A 50 -7.38 -3.82 -6.34
CA CYS A 50 -7.79 -4.92 -7.18
C CYS A 50 -8.77 -5.91 -6.53
N GLY A 51 -8.93 -5.89 -5.20
CA GLY A 51 -10.00 -6.61 -4.50
C GLY A 51 -11.39 -6.16 -4.94
N PHE A 52 -11.57 -4.86 -5.16
CA PHE A 52 -12.86 -4.24 -5.47
C PHE A 52 -13.18 -4.15 -6.97
N ALA A 53 -12.32 -4.68 -7.84
CA ALA A 53 -12.43 -4.50 -9.30
C ALA A 53 -13.48 -5.42 -9.99
N SER A 54 -14.59 -5.72 -9.31
CA SER A 54 -15.72 -6.45 -9.88
C SER A 54 -16.46 -5.61 -10.93
N GLY A 55 -17.16 -6.25 -11.87
CA GLY A 55 -17.94 -5.52 -12.89
C GLY A 55 -19.09 -4.72 -12.29
N GLU A 56 -19.73 -5.24 -11.24
CA GLU A 56 -20.83 -4.59 -10.52
C GLU A 56 -20.35 -3.35 -9.75
N ASN A 57 -19.21 -3.45 -9.04
CA ASN A 57 -18.60 -2.32 -8.34
C ASN A 57 -18.29 -1.16 -9.30
N LYS A 58 -17.69 -1.48 -10.46
CA LYS A 58 -17.39 -0.47 -11.50
C LYS A 58 -18.64 0.25 -11.99
N ARG A 59 -19.68 -0.50 -12.34
CA ARG A 59 -20.97 0.07 -12.78
C ARG A 59 -21.61 0.92 -11.67
N TYR A 60 -21.52 0.48 -10.42
CA TYR A 60 -22.08 1.23 -9.30
C TYR A 60 -21.36 2.57 -9.09
N LEU A 61 -20.02 2.56 -9.13
CA LEU A 61 -19.23 3.78 -9.01
C LEU A 61 -19.53 4.79 -10.12
N GLN A 62 -19.80 4.32 -11.34
CA GLN A 62 -20.15 5.17 -12.48
C GLN A 62 -21.54 5.84 -12.38
N ARG A 63 -22.42 5.41 -11.46
CA ARG A 63 -23.73 6.06 -11.27
C ARG A 63 -23.56 7.53 -10.86
N ALA A 64 -24.53 8.38 -11.21
CA ALA A 64 -24.53 9.81 -10.85
C ALA A 64 -23.24 10.57 -11.25
N GLY A 65 -22.60 10.17 -12.36
CA GLY A 65 -21.42 10.86 -12.91
C GLY A 65 -20.11 10.58 -12.15
N GLY A 66 -20.08 9.57 -11.29
CA GLY A 66 -18.85 9.16 -10.61
C GLY A 66 -17.85 8.50 -11.58
N HIS A 67 -16.57 8.60 -11.25
CA HIS A 67 -15.51 7.91 -11.98
C HIS A 67 -14.67 7.05 -11.04
N TYR A 68 -13.89 6.14 -11.60
CA TYR A 68 -13.01 5.27 -10.82
C TYR A 68 -11.63 5.14 -11.44
N ILE A 69 -10.65 4.83 -10.58
CA ILE A 69 -9.34 4.29 -10.91
C ILE A 69 -9.18 3.01 -10.09
N MET A 70 -8.98 1.87 -10.76
CA MET A 70 -8.94 0.57 -10.08
C MET A 70 -7.76 -0.27 -10.53
N GLY A 71 -7.19 -1.03 -9.60
CA GLY A 71 -6.23 -2.08 -9.92
C GLY A 71 -6.92 -3.28 -10.57
N GLU A 72 -6.28 -3.92 -11.54
CA GLU A 72 -6.72 -5.18 -12.12
C GLU A 72 -5.67 -6.26 -11.87
N LYS A 73 -6.15 -7.47 -11.53
CA LYS A 73 -5.27 -8.60 -11.28
C LYS A 73 -4.55 -8.96 -12.59
N LEU A 74 -3.22 -8.88 -12.61
CA LEU A 74 -2.41 -9.30 -13.76
C LEU A 74 -2.65 -10.76 -14.15
N ARG A 75 -2.98 -11.60 -13.16
CA ARG A 75 -3.26 -13.04 -13.31
C ARG A 75 -4.77 -13.32 -13.49
N SER A 76 -5.52 -12.34 -13.99
CA SER A 76 -6.96 -12.45 -14.18
C SER A 76 -7.32 -13.42 -15.31
N SER A 77 -8.46 -14.11 -15.16
CA SER A 77 -9.07 -14.92 -16.21
C SER A 77 -9.86 -14.08 -17.22
N LYS A 78 -10.16 -12.80 -16.89
CA LYS A 78 -10.92 -11.87 -17.75
C LYS A 78 -10.24 -11.71 -19.12
N LYS A 79 -11.02 -11.86 -20.20
CA LYS A 79 -10.54 -11.80 -21.59
C LYS A 79 -9.89 -10.45 -21.89
N GLU A 80 -10.50 -9.37 -21.43
CA GLU A 80 -10.08 -7.99 -21.72
C GLU A 80 -8.76 -7.65 -21.02
N VAL A 81 -8.52 -8.20 -19.83
CA VAL A 81 -7.24 -8.05 -19.12
C VAL A 81 -6.13 -8.78 -19.86
N LYS A 82 -6.39 -10.01 -20.34
CA LYS A 82 -5.41 -10.76 -21.14
C LYS A 82 -5.09 -10.05 -22.45
N GLU A 83 -6.11 -9.51 -23.13
CA GLU A 83 -5.93 -8.73 -24.34
C GLU A 83 -5.11 -7.46 -24.08
N ALA A 84 -5.41 -6.73 -23.00
CA ALA A 84 -4.66 -5.54 -22.61
C ALA A 84 -3.17 -5.85 -22.40
N LEU A 85 -2.87 -6.95 -21.68
CA LEU A 85 -1.50 -7.37 -21.40
C LEU A 85 -0.76 -7.91 -22.64
N ALA A 86 -1.49 -8.45 -23.62
CA ALA A 86 -0.93 -8.96 -24.87
C ALA A 86 -0.58 -7.86 -25.88
N ARG A 87 -1.23 -6.70 -25.81
CA ARG A 87 -0.97 -5.58 -26.73
C ARG A 87 0.45 -5.04 -26.56
N SER A 88 1.22 -5.03 -27.65
CA SER A 88 2.53 -4.37 -27.71
C SER A 88 2.35 -2.84 -27.69
N GLY A 89 3.39 -2.13 -27.29
CA GLY A 89 3.39 -0.67 -27.25
C GLY A 89 4.57 -0.12 -26.45
N ARG A 90 4.86 1.16 -26.64
CA ARG A 90 5.96 1.86 -25.96
C ARG A 90 5.52 2.31 -24.58
N TYR A 91 6.45 2.26 -23.64
CA TYR A 91 6.26 2.88 -22.33
C TYR A 91 6.73 4.33 -22.37
N GLN A 92 5.97 5.20 -21.73
CA GLN A 92 6.34 6.58 -21.44
C GLN A 92 6.87 6.66 -20.00
N LYS A 93 8.04 7.27 -19.82
CA LYS A 93 8.57 7.59 -18.49
C LYS A 93 7.81 8.78 -17.91
N ILE A 94 7.37 8.63 -16.68
CA ILE A 94 6.68 9.66 -15.89
C ILE A 94 7.43 9.85 -14.56
N LYS A 95 6.88 10.70 -13.69
CA LYS A 95 7.43 10.96 -12.35
C LYS A 95 7.50 9.69 -11.50
N ASP A 96 8.25 9.78 -10.40
CA ASP A 96 8.37 8.73 -9.38
C ASP A 96 8.87 7.37 -9.87
N ASN A 97 9.76 7.39 -10.88
CA ASN A 97 10.36 6.19 -11.43
C ASN A 97 9.28 5.20 -11.92
N LEU A 98 8.27 5.72 -12.61
CA LEU A 98 7.24 4.92 -13.26
C LEU A 98 7.34 5.04 -14.77
N GLU A 99 7.07 3.92 -15.42
CA GLU A 99 6.91 3.81 -16.86
C GLU A 99 5.49 3.34 -17.14
N ILE A 100 4.75 4.03 -17.99
CA ILE A 100 3.34 3.71 -18.26
C ILE A 100 3.07 3.44 -19.72
N LYS A 101 2.07 2.59 -19.99
CA LYS A 101 1.55 2.32 -21.32
C LYS A 101 0.04 2.32 -21.28
N GLU A 102 -0.57 3.24 -22.01
CA GLU A 102 -2.01 3.28 -22.19
C GLU A 102 -2.49 2.22 -23.18
N ILE A 103 -3.60 1.57 -22.87
CA ILE A 103 -4.18 0.49 -23.64
C ILE A 103 -5.71 0.62 -23.63
N ILE A 104 -6.35 0.64 -24.79
CA ILE A 104 -7.81 0.65 -24.94
C ILE A 104 -8.24 -0.69 -25.52
N VAL A 105 -9.07 -1.46 -24.82
CA VAL A 105 -9.58 -2.76 -25.29
C VAL A 105 -11.05 -2.65 -25.69
N GLY A 106 -11.40 -3.18 -26.86
CA GLY A 106 -12.73 -3.05 -27.44
C GLY A 106 -12.98 -1.69 -28.10
N ASP A 107 -14.21 -1.49 -28.55
CA ASP A 107 -14.62 -0.36 -29.39
C ASP A 107 -15.89 0.34 -28.84
N GLY A 108 -16.11 1.58 -29.27
CA GLY A 108 -17.30 2.37 -28.89
C GLY A 108 -17.40 2.66 -27.39
N GLU A 109 -18.61 2.83 -26.87
CA GLU A 109 -18.88 3.11 -25.44
C GLU A 109 -18.54 1.93 -24.52
N ALA A 110 -18.48 0.71 -25.05
CA ALA A 110 -18.13 -0.49 -24.30
C ALA A 110 -16.62 -0.67 -24.13
N ARG A 111 -15.80 0.20 -24.75
CA ARG A 111 -14.34 0.15 -24.66
C ARG A 111 -13.88 0.25 -23.21
N LYS A 112 -12.79 -0.44 -22.90
CA LYS A 112 -12.16 -0.42 -21.58
C LYS A 112 -10.79 0.23 -21.68
N ARG A 113 -10.62 1.30 -20.93
CA ARG A 113 -9.34 1.99 -20.80
C ARG A 113 -8.51 1.38 -19.68
N TYR A 114 -7.26 1.08 -20.01
CA TYR A 114 -6.27 0.53 -19.11
C TYR A 114 -4.97 1.33 -19.18
N VAL A 115 -4.26 1.38 -18.05
CA VAL A 115 -2.89 1.89 -17.96
C VAL A 115 -2.04 0.79 -17.33
N LEU A 116 -1.09 0.27 -18.10
CA LEU A 116 -0.11 -0.68 -17.60
C LEU A 116 1.09 0.11 -17.08
N ALA A 117 1.31 0.09 -15.77
CA ALA A 117 2.44 0.74 -15.13
C ALA A 117 3.54 -0.27 -14.84
N TYR A 118 4.78 0.18 -14.92
CA TYR A 118 6.00 -0.56 -14.64
C TYR A 118 6.92 0.29 -13.75
N ASN A 119 7.32 -0.27 -12.62
CA ASN A 119 8.29 0.34 -11.70
C ASN A 119 9.58 -0.50 -11.72
N PRO A 120 10.69 0.02 -12.28
CA PRO A 120 11.93 -0.75 -12.40
C PRO A 120 12.60 -1.05 -11.05
N LEU A 121 12.39 -0.21 -10.02
CA LEU A 121 12.93 -0.49 -8.68
C LEU A 121 12.19 -1.65 -8.02
N GLU A 122 10.86 -1.66 -8.09
CA GLU A 122 10.06 -2.78 -7.60
C GLU A 122 10.28 -4.04 -8.44
N ALA A 123 10.52 -3.91 -9.75
CA ALA A 123 10.88 -5.05 -10.60
C ALA A 123 12.18 -5.73 -10.13
N LYS A 124 13.22 -4.93 -9.85
CA LYS A 124 14.49 -5.43 -9.31
C LYS A 124 14.29 -6.14 -7.98
N ARG A 125 13.55 -5.51 -7.06
CA ARG A 125 13.24 -6.08 -5.74
C ARG A 125 12.47 -7.40 -5.83
N GLN A 126 11.45 -7.46 -6.67
CA GLN A 126 10.63 -8.68 -6.87
C GLN A 126 11.44 -9.79 -7.53
N LYS A 127 12.34 -9.44 -8.46
CA LYS A 127 13.30 -10.38 -9.05
C LYS A 127 14.22 -11.00 -8.00
N GLU A 128 14.87 -10.17 -7.17
CA GLU A 128 15.77 -10.64 -6.10
C GLU A 128 15.03 -11.55 -5.11
N GLN A 129 13.81 -11.16 -4.69
CA GLN A 129 12.96 -11.98 -3.83
C GLN A 129 12.61 -13.33 -4.47
N ARG A 130 12.24 -13.34 -5.76
CA ARG A 130 11.94 -14.58 -6.48
C ARG A 130 13.18 -15.46 -6.62
N GLU A 131 14.34 -14.90 -6.91
CA GLU A 131 15.60 -15.65 -6.99
C GLU A 131 15.93 -16.31 -5.65
N GLN A 132 15.71 -15.61 -4.54
CA GLN A 132 15.88 -16.19 -3.20
C GLN A 132 14.90 -17.35 -2.94
N ILE A 133 13.62 -17.16 -3.28
CA ILE A 133 12.60 -18.22 -3.20
C ILE A 133 13.02 -19.45 -4.04
N ILE A 134 13.50 -19.24 -5.26
CA ILE A 134 13.92 -20.33 -6.14
C ILE A 134 15.11 -21.08 -5.55
N LYS A 135 16.12 -20.38 -5.03
CA LYS A 135 17.28 -21.01 -4.36
C LYS A 135 16.84 -21.89 -3.20
N GLU A 136 15.89 -21.42 -2.40
CA GLU A 136 15.36 -22.15 -1.25
C GLU A 136 14.57 -23.39 -1.68
N ILE A 137 13.72 -23.26 -2.71
CA ILE A 137 13.00 -24.40 -3.32
C ILE A 137 13.97 -25.44 -3.85
N GLU A 138 15.02 -25.03 -4.56
CA GLU A 138 16.02 -25.96 -5.10
C GLU A 138 16.78 -26.69 -4.00
N SER A 139 17.13 -26.00 -2.92
CA SER A 139 17.74 -26.61 -1.73
C SER A 139 16.82 -27.67 -1.09
N GLN A 140 15.54 -27.33 -0.89
CA GLN A 140 14.55 -28.26 -0.34
C GLN A 140 14.30 -29.44 -1.28
N LEU A 141 14.23 -29.23 -2.59
CA LEU A 141 14.06 -30.31 -3.56
C LEU A 141 15.25 -31.28 -3.58
N LYS A 142 16.47 -30.79 -3.33
CA LYS A 142 17.69 -31.62 -3.21
C LYS A 142 17.71 -32.46 -1.92
N SER A 143 17.25 -31.90 -0.81
CA SER A 143 17.20 -32.62 0.48
C SER A 143 16.05 -33.64 0.57
N LEU A 144 15.02 -33.49 -0.27
CA LEU A 144 13.88 -34.40 -0.32
C LEU A 144 14.24 -35.75 -0.97
N ARG A 145 14.08 -36.84 -0.21
CA ARG A 145 14.08 -38.21 -0.75
C ARG A 145 12.78 -38.48 -1.50
N GLN A 146 12.81 -38.34 -2.83
CA GLN A 146 11.65 -38.56 -3.70
C GLN A 146 11.63 -40.00 -4.28
N LEU A 147 10.95 -40.91 -3.59
CA LEU A 147 10.77 -42.29 -4.06
C LEU A 147 9.67 -42.34 -5.13
N SER A 148 9.99 -42.89 -6.30
CA SER A 148 9.03 -43.04 -7.42
C SER A 148 7.98 -44.09 -7.04
N GLY A 149 6.70 -43.77 -7.22
CA GLY A 149 5.59 -44.73 -7.03
C GLY A 149 5.18 -45.03 -5.58
N LYS A 150 5.73 -44.33 -4.57
CA LYS A 150 5.26 -44.42 -3.17
C LYS A 150 4.41 -43.20 -2.78
N ALA A 151 3.60 -43.35 -1.74
CA ALA A 151 2.82 -42.26 -1.15
C ALA A 151 3.71 -41.06 -0.79
N HIS A 152 3.19 -39.84 -0.98
CA HIS A 152 3.92 -38.62 -0.70
C HIS A 152 4.33 -38.53 0.77
N THR A 153 5.59 -38.17 1.04
CA THR A 153 6.01 -37.83 2.40
C THR A 153 5.36 -36.53 2.84
N LYS A 154 5.15 -36.35 4.15
CA LYS A 154 4.60 -35.10 4.74
C LYS A 154 5.37 -33.86 4.27
N ALA A 155 6.70 -33.98 4.10
CA ALA A 155 7.55 -32.91 3.59
C ALA A 155 7.24 -32.55 2.13
N MET A 156 6.96 -33.52 1.26
CA MET A 156 6.53 -33.25 -0.12
C MET A 156 5.18 -32.56 -0.18
N CYS A 157 4.22 -33.00 0.64
CA CYS A 157 2.90 -32.37 0.72
C CYS A 157 3.01 -30.92 1.20
N ASN A 158 3.78 -30.67 2.28
CA ASN A 158 3.99 -29.33 2.83
C ASN A 158 4.65 -28.40 1.82
N LEU A 159 5.69 -28.87 1.11
CA LEU A 159 6.37 -28.05 0.11
C LEU A 159 5.44 -27.71 -1.06
N ARG A 160 4.59 -28.65 -1.49
CA ARG A 160 3.61 -28.44 -2.57
C ARG A 160 2.46 -27.53 -2.15
N SER A 161 1.98 -27.62 -0.91
CA SER A 161 0.89 -26.78 -0.39
C SER A 161 1.36 -25.44 0.16
N HIS A 162 2.67 -25.22 0.28
CA HIS A 162 3.22 -23.97 0.80
C HIS A 162 2.76 -22.79 -0.07
N PRO A 163 2.18 -21.72 0.52
CA PRO A 163 1.63 -20.58 -0.23
C PRO A 163 2.64 -19.93 -1.19
N THR A 164 3.88 -19.76 -0.73
CA THR A 164 4.97 -19.18 -1.53
C THR A 164 5.63 -20.17 -2.50
N TYR A 165 6.00 -21.37 -2.03
CA TYR A 165 6.80 -22.32 -2.81
C TYR A 165 5.97 -23.16 -3.76
N GLY A 166 4.79 -23.60 -3.34
CA GLY A 166 3.91 -24.47 -4.11
C GLY A 166 3.59 -23.93 -5.50
N LYS A 167 3.48 -22.59 -5.61
CA LYS A 167 3.31 -21.87 -6.88
C LYS A 167 4.36 -22.23 -7.93
N TYR A 168 5.62 -22.43 -7.54
CA TYR A 168 6.72 -22.72 -8.46
C TYR A 168 7.02 -24.20 -8.60
N ILE A 169 6.21 -25.08 -8.03
CA ILE A 169 6.46 -26.52 -8.00
C ILE A 169 5.45 -27.24 -8.89
N ARG A 170 5.93 -28.19 -9.67
CA ARG A 170 5.09 -29.10 -10.45
C ARG A 170 5.40 -30.55 -10.10
N GLN A 171 4.38 -31.39 -10.20
CA GLN A 171 4.48 -32.82 -10.00
C GLN A 171 4.58 -33.53 -11.36
N LEU A 172 5.53 -34.46 -11.49
CA LEU A 172 5.71 -35.29 -12.68
C LEU A 172 4.88 -36.58 -12.61
N LYS A 173 4.67 -37.23 -13.76
CA LYS A 173 4.15 -38.60 -13.85
C LYS A 173 5.12 -39.52 -13.10
N GLY A 174 4.72 -40.02 -11.92
CA GLY A 174 5.60 -40.75 -10.98
C GLY A 174 5.73 -40.13 -9.59
N GLY A 175 5.09 -38.98 -9.33
CA GLY A 175 4.99 -38.39 -7.98
C GLY A 175 6.14 -37.46 -7.59
N ARG A 176 7.20 -37.36 -8.41
CA ARG A 176 8.35 -36.48 -8.15
C ARG A 176 7.98 -35.00 -8.30
N LEU A 177 8.47 -34.17 -7.39
CA LEU A 177 8.36 -32.73 -7.42
C LEU A 177 9.57 -32.12 -8.11
N LYS A 178 9.31 -31.17 -9.02
CA LYS A 178 10.34 -30.42 -9.74
C LYS A 178 9.96 -28.95 -9.81
N LEU A 179 10.97 -28.09 -9.86
CA LEU A 179 10.78 -26.68 -10.16
C LEU A 179 10.06 -26.51 -11.52
N ASN A 180 9.00 -25.72 -11.52
CA ASN A 180 8.26 -25.32 -12.68
C ASN A 180 8.92 -24.09 -13.32
N ARG A 181 9.94 -24.32 -14.14
CA ARG A 181 10.67 -23.25 -14.84
C ARG A 181 9.78 -22.42 -15.79
N MET A 182 8.73 -23.02 -16.35
CA MET A 182 7.76 -22.26 -17.16
C MET A 182 7.02 -21.25 -16.29
N LYS A 183 6.59 -21.67 -15.09
CA LYS A 183 5.92 -20.75 -14.16
C LYS A 183 6.84 -19.65 -13.68
N VAL A 184 8.11 -19.95 -13.41
CA VAL A 184 9.12 -18.93 -13.09
C VAL A 184 9.20 -17.87 -14.19
N ARG A 185 9.33 -18.29 -15.46
CA ARG A 185 9.37 -17.38 -16.62
C ARG A 185 8.08 -16.60 -16.84
N GLU A 186 6.93 -17.18 -16.53
CA GLU A 186 5.66 -16.45 -16.55
C GLU A 186 5.62 -15.35 -15.49
N GLU A 187 6.09 -15.64 -14.28
CA GLU A 187 6.07 -14.70 -13.16
C GLU A 187 7.07 -13.56 -13.36
N GLU A 188 8.25 -13.85 -13.93
CA GLU A 188 9.25 -12.85 -14.34
C GLU A 188 8.65 -11.73 -15.21
N LYS A 189 7.67 -12.05 -16.07
CA LYS A 189 7.05 -11.06 -16.97
C LYS A 189 6.25 -9.99 -16.23
N TYR A 190 5.82 -10.27 -15.01
CA TYR A 190 4.96 -9.40 -14.20
C TYR A 190 5.72 -8.56 -13.18
N ASP A 191 7.04 -8.74 -13.07
CA ASP A 191 7.85 -8.00 -12.10
C ASP A 191 7.72 -6.50 -12.28
N GLY A 192 7.42 -5.82 -11.17
CA GLY A 192 7.23 -4.37 -11.10
C GLY A 192 6.04 -3.85 -11.90
N LYS A 193 5.19 -4.73 -12.47
CA LYS A 193 4.03 -4.32 -13.25
C LYS A 193 2.77 -4.32 -12.41
N TYR A 194 1.85 -3.42 -12.76
CA TYR A 194 0.47 -3.44 -12.29
C TYR A 194 -0.42 -2.82 -13.38
N LEU A 195 -1.62 -3.40 -13.52
CA LEU A 195 -2.59 -2.95 -14.53
C LEU A 195 -3.65 -2.13 -13.81
N ILE A 196 -3.92 -0.95 -14.32
CA ILE A 196 -4.93 -0.04 -13.81
C ILE A 196 -6.02 0.09 -14.86
N THR A 197 -7.27 0.23 -14.44
CA THR A 197 -8.41 0.54 -15.30
C THR A 197 -9.11 1.78 -14.78
N THR A 198 -9.56 2.63 -15.69
CA THR A 198 -10.27 3.86 -15.38
C THR A 198 -11.55 3.94 -16.22
N SER A 199 -12.57 4.62 -15.68
CA SER A 199 -13.77 5.00 -16.42
C SER A 199 -13.73 6.44 -16.94
N ASP A 200 -12.67 7.17 -16.64
CA ASP A 200 -12.55 8.59 -16.94
C ASP A 200 -11.60 8.80 -18.12
N ASP A 201 -12.12 9.26 -19.25
CA ASP A 201 -11.33 9.54 -20.46
C ASP A 201 -10.66 10.92 -20.41
N THR A 202 -11.05 11.79 -19.46
CA THR A 202 -10.47 13.14 -19.35
C THR A 202 -9.17 13.15 -18.56
N LEU A 203 -8.89 12.11 -17.78
CA LEU A 203 -7.62 11.97 -17.04
C LEU A 203 -6.49 11.57 -17.99
N SER A 204 -5.31 12.18 -17.83
CA SER A 204 -4.12 11.69 -18.49
C SER A 204 -3.74 10.29 -17.98
N ALA A 205 -3.04 9.50 -18.79
CA ALA A 205 -2.55 8.19 -18.35
C ALA A 205 -1.57 8.32 -17.17
N GLU A 206 -0.83 9.45 -17.10
CA GLU A 206 0.03 9.79 -15.97
C GLU A 206 -0.78 10.03 -14.69
N ASP A 207 -1.84 10.83 -14.73
CA ASP A 207 -2.69 11.08 -13.54
C ASP A 207 -3.36 9.80 -13.05
N VAL A 208 -3.78 8.90 -13.95
CA VAL A 208 -4.33 7.59 -13.59
C VAL A 208 -3.29 6.76 -12.83
N ALA A 209 -2.05 6.71 -13.33
CA ALA A 209 -0.98 5.96 -12.72
C ALA A 209 -0.54 6.55 -11.37
N LEU A 210 -0.36 7.87 -11.29
CA LEU A 210 0.02 8.56 -10.06
C LEU A 210 -1.08 8.52 -9.00
N GLY A 211 -2.35 8.66 -9.41
CA GLY A 211 -3.50 8.52 -8.52
C GLY A 211 -3.59 7.12 -7.91
N TYR A 212 -3.33 6.07 -8.71
CA TYR A 212 -3.27 4.70 -8.18
C TYR A 212 -2.04 4.48 -7.29
N LYS A 213 -0.87 5.02 -7.67
CA LYS A 213 0.34 4.95 -6.85
C LYS A 213 0.13 5.56 -5.46
N GLN A 214 -0.58 6.68 -5.39
CA GLN A 214 -0.92 7.33 -4.13
C GLN A 214 -1.76 6.42 -3.22
N LEU A 215 -2.72 5.65 -3.76
CA LEU A 215 -3.45 4.66 -2.98
C LEU A 215 -2.50 3.66 -2.33
N VAL A 216 -1.56 3.10 -3.11
CA VAL A 216 -0.55 2.14 -2.62
C VAL A 216 0.32 2.76 -1.52
N GLU A 217 0.75 4.01 -1.70
CA GLU A 217 1.53 4.73 -0.68
C GLU A 217 0.75 4.99 0.61
N ILE A 218 -0.54 5.29 0.51
CA ILE A 218 -1.42 5.44 1.67
C ILE A 218 -1.56 4.11 2.40
N GLU A 219 -1.83 3.02 1.69
CA GLU A 219 -1.91 1.68 2.28
C GLU A 219 -0.61 1.27 2.98
N ASP A 220 0.53 1.54 2.36
CA ASP A 220 1.84 1.29 2.94
C ASP A 220 2.11 2.17 4.16
N SER A 221 1.73 3.46 4.12
CA SER A 221 1.81 4.36 5.27
C SER A 221 0.92 3.88 6.41
N PHE A 222 -0.30 3.42 6.15
CA PHE A 222 -1.17 2.80 7.16
C PHE A 222 -0.58 1.53 7.75
N ARG A 223 0.02 0.67 6.90
CA ARG A 223 0.69 -0.55 7.34
C ARG A 223 1.89 -0.23 8.24
N LYS A 224 2.70 0.76 7.86
CA LYS A 224 3.83 1.25 8.65
C LYS A 224 3.37 1.88 9.95
N LEU A 225 2.33 2.71 9.92
CA LEU A 225 1.78 3.35 11.11
C LEU A 225 1.35 2.33 12.18
N LYS A 226 0.77 1.20 11.76
CA LYS A 226 0.46 0.07 12.65
C LYS A 226 1.70 -0.60 13.25
N ASN A 227 2.84 -0.55 12.56
CA ASN A 227 4.09 -1.16 13.02
C ASN A 227 4.96 -0.20 13.84
N ASP A 228 5.17 1.04 13.37
CA ASP A 228 6.15 2.01 13.84
C ASP A 228 5.69 2.81 15.06
N LEU A 229 4.38 2.92 15.29
CA LEU A 229 3.85 3.52 16.51
C LEU A 229 3.70 2.48 17.63
N GLU A 230 4.26 1.27 17.47
CA GLU A 230 4.04 0.11 18.37
C GLU A 230 2.55 -0.22 18.57
N ILE A 231 1.71 0.24 17.65
CA ILE A 231 0.27 -0.02 17.56
C ILE A 231 0.06 -1.44 16.99
N ARG A 232 0.86 -2.43 17.43
CA ARG A 232 0.63 -3.85 17.12
C ARG A 232 -0.81 -4.21 17.45
N PRO A 233 -1.38 -5.27 16.83
CA PRO A 233 -2.77 -5.58 17.04
C PRO A 233 -2.98 -5.92 18.51
N VAL A 234 -3.42 -4.93 19.29
CA VAL A 234 -4.35 -5.20 20.35
C VAL A 234 -5.47 -5.85 19.57
N TYR A 235 -5.57 -7.18 19.67
CA TYR A 235 -6.63 -7.95 19.05
C TYR A 235 -7.93 -7.51 19.72
N HIS A 236 -8.38 -6.32 19.33
CA HIS A 236 -9.61 -5.71 19.78
C HIS A 236 -10.69 -6.60 19.21
N ARG A 237 -11.31 -7.38 20.08
CA ARG A 237 -12.46 -8.22 19.72
C ARG A 237 -13.77 -7.42 19.79
N LEU A 238 -13.77 -6.33 20.55
CA LEU A 238 -14.90 -5.42 20.71
C LEU A 238 -14.88 -4.32 19.65
N GLU A 239 -16.00 -4.14 18.98
CA GLU A 239 -16.19 -3.20 17.87
C GLU A 239 -15.84 -1.75 18.23
N GLU A 240 -16.24 -1.29 19.42
CA GLU A 240 -15.94 0.08 19.87
C GLU A 240 -14.44 0.36 19.99
N ARG A 241 -13.68 -0.59 20.53
CA ARG A 241 -12.23 -0.45 20.67
C ARG A 241 -11.54 -0.43 19.31
N ILE A 242 -12.06 -1.22 18.37
CA ILE A 242 -11.61 -1.20 16.98
C ILE A 242 -11.84 0.19 16.37
N ARG A 243 -13.06 0.74 16.49
CA ARG A 243 -13.40 2.06 15.94
C ARG A 243 -12.53 3.16 16.54
N ALA A 244 -12.36 3.19 17.86
CA ALA A 244 -11.49 4.15 18.54
C ALA A 244 -10.03 4.06 18.05
N HIS A 245 -9.52 2.84 17.89
CA HIS A 245 -8.18 2.60 17.39
C HIS A 245 -7.97 3.07 15.94
N VAL A 246 -8.94 2.80 15.06
CA VAL A 246 -8.88 3.30 13.68
C VAL A 246 -8.93 4.82 13.65
N LEU A 247 -9.75 5.45 14.50
CA LEU A 247 -9.80 6.91 14.61
C LEU A 247 -8.45 7.50 15.05
N LEU A 248 -7.80 6.91 16.06
CA LEU A 248 -6.46 7.34 16.49
C LEU A 248 -5.42 7.15 15.39
N SER A 249 -5.49 6.04 14.66
CA SER A 249 -4.60 5.78 13.51
C SER A 249 -4.82 6.78 12.38
N TRP A 250 -6.07 7.15 12.13
CA TRP A 250 -6.44 8.17 11.14
C TRP A 250 -5.92 9.56 11.55
N LEU A 251 -6.07 9.95 12.83
CA LEU A 251 -5.53 11.21 13.36
C LEU A 251 -4.00 11.24 13.29
N ALA A 252 -3.34 10.13 13.64
CA ALA A 252 -1.89 10.04 13.54
C ALA A 252 -1.44 10.17 12.08
N LEU A 253 -2.11 9.51 11.12
CA LEU A 253 -1.80 9.68 9.71
C LEU A 253 -2.03 11.12 9.23
N LEU A 254 -3.10 11.77 9.68
CA LEU A 254 -3.37 13.17 9.36
C LEU A 254 -2.18 14.06 9.74
N LEU A 255 -1.71 13.96 10.98
CA LEU A 255 -0.54 14.72 11.46
C LEU A 255 0.72 14.41 10.67
N VAL A 256 0.97 13.12 10.40
CA VAL A 256 2.11 12.68 9.59
C VAL A 256 2.06 13.32 8.20
N ARG A 257 0.92 13.25 7.51
CA ARG A 257 0.78 13.76 6.14
C ARG A 257 0.85 15.28 6.09
N VAL A 258 0.31 15.99 7.08
CA VAL A 258 0.48 17.44 7.20
C VAL A 258 1.97 17.79 7.33
N ALA A 259 2.70 17.09 8.20
CA ALA A 259 4.14 17.33 8.39
C ALA A 259 4.97 16.99 7.14
N GLU A 260 4.72 15.84 6.50
CA GLU A 260 5.38 15.45 5.26
C GLU A 260 5.09 16.45 4.13
N ASN A 261 3.85 16.92 4.01
CA ASN A 261 3.46 17.88 2.98
C ASN A 261 4.06 19.26 3.19
N ALA A 262 4.16 19.71 4.44
CA ALA A 262 4.78 20.98 4.80
C ALA A 262 6.29 20.97 4.54
N THR A 263 6.98 19.90 4.96
CA THR A 263 8.45 19.83 4.95
C THR A 263 9.04 19.20 3.69
N LYS A 264 8.23 18.47 2.91
CA LYS A 264 8.66 17.59 1.80
C LYS A 264 9.64 16.49 2.22
N MET A 265 9.69 16.16 3.51
CA MET A 265 10.48 15.08 4.08
C MET A 265 9.60 13.89 4.42
N THR A 266 10.14 12.67 4.39
CA THR A 266 9.41 11.49 4.86
C THR A 266 9.28 11.50 6.39
N TRP A 267 8.21 10.91 6.92
CA TRP A 267 7.99 10.79 8.37
C TRP A 267 9.16 10.14 9.10
N ARG A 268 9.81 9.15 8.48
CA ARG A 268 10.98 8.50 9.08
C ARG A 268 12.10 9.51 9.36
N ASN A 269 12.40 10.37 8.40
CA ASN A 269 13.46 11.36 8.53
C ASN A 269 13.06 12.47 9.50
N LEU A 270 11.80 12.95 9.41
CA LEU A 270 11.27 13.93 10.35
C LEU A 270 11.33 13.42 11.79
N ARG A 271 10.81 12.21 12.03
CA ARG A 271 10.85 11.57 13.35
C ARG A 271 12.29 11.39 13.82
N TYR A 272 13.19 10.92 12.96
CA TYR A 272 14.60 10.76 13.33
C TYR A 272 15.25 12.06 13.78
N GLU A 273 14.99 13.18 13.08
CA GLU A 273 15.55 14.49 13.47
C GLU A 273 14.88 15.07 14.71
N LEU A 274 13.54 14.98 14.80
CA LEU A 274 12.78 15.53 15.92
C LEU A 274 12.93 14.70 17.21
N ASP A 275 13.12 13.38 17.12
CA ASP A 275 13.34 12.51 18.28
C ASP A 275 14.64 12.86 19.01
N LYS A 276 15.58 13.55 18.37
CA LYS A 276 16.81 14.05 19.02
C LYS A 276 16.55 15.25 19.94
N ILE A 277 15.41 15.94 19.80
CA ILE A 277 15.03 17.03 20.70
C ILE A 277 14.57 16.42 22.01
N LYS A 278 15.37 16.61 23.07
CA LYS A 278 15.09 16.07 24.40
C LYS A 278 15.07 17.17 25.45
N ILE A 279 14.36 16.91 26.54
CA ILE A 279 14.45 17.72 27.75
C ILE A 279 15.27 16.92 28.77
N GLY A 280 16.44 17.44 29.13
CA GLY A 280 17.23 16.96 30.26
C GLY A 280 16.71 17.54 31.56
N LYS A 281 16.52 16.68 32.57
CA LYS A 281 16.21 17.08 33.95
C LYS A 281 17.49 17.05 34.79
N PHE A 282 17.90 18.20 35.29
CA PHE A 282 19.08 18.36 36.15
C PHE A 282 18.62 18.67 37.56
N ILE A 283 19.10 17.90 38.54
CA ILE A 283 18.74 18.04 39.95
C ILE A 283 19.96 18.57 40.69
N PHE A 284 19.77 19.68 41.38
CA PHE A 284 20.78 20.35 42.21
C PHE A 284 20.28 20.46 43.65
N ASN A 285 21.20 20.77 44.58
CA ASN A 285 20.82 21.05 45.96
C ASN A 285 19.87 22.26 46.08
N SER A 286 19.96 23.20 45.14
CA SER A 286 19.15 24.43 45.06
C SER A 286 17.82 24.27 44.32
N GLY A 287 17.54 23.12 43.68
CA GLY A 287 16.30 22.91 42.91
C GLY A 287 16.48 22.03 41.68
N GLU A 288 15.46 22.00 40.83
CA GLU A 288 15.43 21.27 39.57
C GLU A 288 15.44 22.22 38.37
N VAL A 289 16.22 21.89 37.34
CA VAL A 289 16.25 22.63 36.06
C VAL A 289 15.96 21.67 34.92
N TYR A 290 15.01 22.04 34.07
CA TYR A 290 14.70 21.34 32.84
C TYR A 290 15.30 22.14 31.69
N GLN A 291 16.16 21.52 30.89
CA GLN A 291 16.83 22.15 29.76
C GLN A 291 16.55 21.37 28.48
N CYS A 292 16.15 22.08 27.44
CA CYS A 292 16.01 21.51 26.10
C CYS A 292 17.38 21.40 25.44
N THR A 293 17.62 20.32 24.68
CA THR A 293 18.78 20.20 23.81
C THR A 293 18.87 21.38 22.85
N GLU A 294 20.10 21.83 22.53
CA GLU A 294 20.32 22.86 21.52
C GLU A 294 19.81 22.36 20.16
N LEU A 295 19.00 23.18 19.51
CA LEU A 295 18.35 22.80 18.25
C LEU A 295 19.32 22.97 17.08
N THR A 296 19.39 21.96 16.22
CA THR A 296 20.15 22.06 14.97
C THR A 296 19.47 22.99 13.97
N LYS A 297 20.21 23.48 12.97
CA LYS A 297 19.66 24.30 11.88
C LYS A 297 18.52 23.57 11.14
N GLU A 298 18.66 22.25 10.97
CA GLU A 298 17.65 21.42 10.32
C GLU A 298 16.37 21.33 11.16
N GLN A 299 16.49 21.10 12.48
CA GLN A 299 15.34 21.08 13.39
C GLN A 299 14.61 22.42 13.43
N LEU A 300 15.35 23.53 13.47
CA LEU A 300 14.76 24.88 13.42
C LEU A 300 13.96 25.09 12.12
N LYS A 301 14.53 24.71 10.98
CA LYS A 301 13.86 24.79 9.68
C LYS A 301 12.59 23.92 9.65
N ILE A 302 12.65 22.70 10.18
CA ILE A 302 11.50 21.79 10.26
C ILE A 302 10.37 22.44 11.09
N LEU A 303 10.68 22.97 12.27
CA LEU A 303 9.70 23.63 13.14
C LEU A 303 9.08 24.87 12.47
N GLU A 304 9.88 25.68 11.81
CA GLU A 304 9.43 26.85 11.05
C GLU A 304 8.48 26.46 9.90
N MET A 305 8.85 25.48 9.08
CA MET A 305 8.01 24.98 7.98
C MET A 305 6.67 24.42 8.46
N MET A 306 6.62 23.88 9.68
CA MET A 306 5.38 23.39 10.31
C MET A 306 4.62 24.47 11.09
N GLY A 307 5.15 25.71 11.18
CA GLY A 307 4.55 26.79 11.97
C GLY A 307 4.57 26.54 13.49
N ILE A 308 5.47 25.68 13.96
CA ILE A 308 5.59 25.33 15.39
C ILE A 308 6.59 26.27 16.06
N LYS A 309 6.17 26.88 17.17
CA LYS A 309 7.07 27.73 17.98
C LYS A 309 8.24 26.90 18.51
N LYS A 310 9.45 27.44 18.42
CA LYS A 310 10.64 26.81 18.99
C LYS A 310 10.45 26.57 20.50
N PRO A 311 10.82 25.38 21.02
CA PRO A 311 10.81 25.14 22.46
C PRO A 311 11.78 26.09 23.18
N SER A 312 11.43 26.46 24.42
CA SER A 312 12.33 27.24 25.29
C SER A 312 13.58 26.42 25.61
N GLY A 313 14.74 27.09 25.69
CA GLY A 313 15.98 26.45 26.15
C GLY A 313 15.87 25.95 27.60
N TYR A 314 15.12 26.69 28.43
CA TYR A 314 14.80 26.32 29.81
C TYR A 314 13.27 26.32 29.97
N PRO A 315 12.59 25.22 29.65
CA PRO A 315 11.14 25.16 29.77
C PRO A 315 10.63 25.25 31.21
N LYS A 316 11.46 24.89 32.21
CA LYS A 316 11.04 24.88 33.62
C LYS A 316 12.26 24.99 34.57
N ILE A 317 12.14 25.83 35.59
CA ILE A 317 13.11 25.97 36.69
C ILE A 317 12.30 25.95 38.00
N GLU A 318 12.58 24.99 38.87
CA GLU A 318 11.91 24.82 40.17
C GLU A 318 12.92 24.98 41.30
N PRO A 319 12.99 26.15 41.96
CA PRO A 319 13.83 26.32 43.14
C PRO A 319 13.31 25.45 44.28
N LYS A 320 14.22 24.93 45.10
CA LYS A 320 13.87 24.15 46.30
C LYS A 320 13.24 25.09 47.33
N SER A 321 12.04 24.74 47.79
CA SER A 321 11.24 25.53 48.77
C SER A 321 11.92 25.66 50.12
#